data_AF-A0A1M6P4Z9-F1
#
_entry.id   AF-A0A1M6P4Z9-F1
#
_cell.length_a   1.000
_cell.length_b   1.000
_cell.length_c   1.000
_cell.angle_alpha   90.00
_cell.angle_beta   90.00
_cell.angle_gamma   90.00
#
_symmetry.space_group_name_H-M   'P 1'
#
loop_
_entity.id
_entity.type
_entity.pdbx_description
1 polymer ?
#
loop_
_entity_poly.entity_id
_entity_poly.type
_entity_poly.pdbx_seq_one_letter_code
_entity_poly.pdbx_strand_id
1 'polypeptide(L)'
;MTKLLIASLSNSGLEYLHRAQALGLEAHVLDCFEGHRGELKSRYGKALIETDARKTDVIRAVSSYQFDVALIEEDSDFVRTALIAQSLREANIPLVIVLTADANKIRLYRRSGAHRVIVARDCSEAWTLCQRYFVANLPA
;
A
#
# COMPACT_ATOMS: atom_id res chain seq x y z
N MET A 1 -1.04 16.30 -8.31
CA MET A 1 0.01 15.26 -8.23
C MET A 1 -0.54 14.13 -7.40
N THR A 2 -0.58 12.92 -7.94
CA THR A 2 -1.20 11.77 -7.27
C THR A 2 -0.33 11.30 -6.11
N LYS A 3 -0.95 11.07 -4.94
CA LYS A 3 -0.31 10.59 -3.72
C LYS A 3 -0.58 9.10 -3.53
N LEU A 4 0.49 8.31 -3.46
CA LEU A 4 0.45 6.86 -3.32
C LEU A 4 0.97 6.43 -1.94
N LEU A 5 0.17 5.65 -1.22
CA LEU A 5 0.61 4.91 -0.05
C LEU A 5 0.98 3.49 -0.45
N ILE A 6 2.13 3.00 -0.01
CA ILE A 6 2.59 1.62 -0.21
C ILE A 6 2.66 0.95 1.16
N ALA A 7 1.86 -0.08 1.37
CA ALA A 7 1.97 -0.96 2.53
C ALA A 7 2.55 -2.30 2.06
N SER A 8 3.87 -2.42 2.15
CA SER A 8 4.58 -3.66 1.85
C SER A 8 5.39 -4.07 3.07
N LEU A 9 5.24 -5.32 3.48
CA LEU A 9 5.94 -5.91 4.63
C LEU A 9 7.19 -6.69 4.20
N SER A 10 7.63 -6.47 2.96
CA SER A 10 8.77 -7.15 2.34
C SER A 10 9.69 -6.15 1.62
N ASN A 11 10.76 -6.66 1.02
CA ASN A 11 11.74 -5.83 0.31
C ASN A 11 11.21 -5.20 -0.99
N SER A 12 10.09 -5.68 -1.54
CA SER A 12 9.48 -5.12 -2.76
C SER A 12 8.86 -3.74 -2.56
N GLY A 13 8.63 -3.30 -1.32
CA GLY A 13 8.19 -1.93 -1.02
C GLY A 13 9.11 -0.86 -1.62
N LEU A 14 10.43 -1.09 -1.64
CA LEU A 14 11.40 -0.21 -2.30
C LEU A 14 11.19 -0.14 -3.80
N GLU A 15 10.93 -1.28 -4.43
CA GLU A 15 10.76 -1.33 -5.87
C GLU A 15 9.52 -0.55 -6.29
N TYR A 16 8.40 -0.71 -5.58
CA TYR A 16 7.19 0.10 -5.81
C TYR A 16 7.45 1.59 -5.57
N LEU A 17 8.19 1.95 -4.51
CA LEU A 17 8.52 3.34 -4.22
C LEU A 17 9.33 3.97 -5.35
N HIS A 18 10.39 3.32 -5.81
CA HIS A 18 11.23 3.81 -6.89
C HIS A 18 10.45 3.93 -8.20
N ARG A 19 9.65 2.92 -8.55
CA ARG A 19 8.81 2.96 -9.75
C ARG A 19 7.76 4.08 -9.68
N ALA A 20 7.17 4.33 -8.51
CA ALA A 20 6.22 5.42 -8.30
C ALA A 20 6.87 6.80 -8.45
N GLN A 21 8.04 6.99 -7.84
CA GLN A 21 8.81 8.23 -7.95
C GLN A 21 9.26 8.50 -9.40
N ALA A 22 9.66 7.45 -10.13
CA ALA A 22 10.00 7.56 -11.55
C ALA A 22 8.82 7.96 -12.44
N LEU A 23 7.57 7.70 -12.01
CA LEU A 23 6.35 8.18 -12.65
C LEU A 23 5.90 9.58 -12.17
N GLY A 24 6.65 10.23 -11.27
CA GLY A 24 6.30 11.54 -10.72
C GLY A 24 5.19 11.51 -9.66
N LEU A 25 4.95 10.36 -9.03
CA LEU A 25 4.00 10.23 -7.92
C LEU A 25 4.66 10.63 -6.59
N GLU A 26 3.90 11.26 -5.70
CA GLU A 26 4.30 11.44 -4.31
C GLU A 26 4.00 10.14 -3.55
N ALA A 27 5.04 9.36 -3.26
CA ALA A 27 4.88 8.02 -2.70
C ALA A 27 5.48 7.90 -1.30
N HIS A 28 4.71 7.27 -0.40
CA HIS A 28 5.10 6.99 0.98
C HIS A 28 4.93 5.50 1.29
N VAL A 29 5.72 5.00 2.24
CA VAL A 29 5.67 3.61 2.70
C VAL A 29 5.13 3.57 4.12
N LEU A 30 4.11 2.76 4.37
CA LEU A 30 3.56 2.52 5.71
C LEU A 30 4.29 1.34 6.36
N ASP A 31 4.88 1.58 7.52
CA ASP A 31 5.29 0.53 8.46
C ASP A 31 4.41 0.59 9.71
N CYS A 32 3.69 -0.49 9.95
CA CYS A 32 2.83 -0.65 11.12
C CYS A 32 3.14 -1.89 11.96
N PHE A 33 4.17 -2.69 11.63
CA PHE A 33 4.49 -3.90 12.39
C PHE A 33 5.90 -3.82 12.99
N GLU A 34 5.97 -4.00 14.30
CA GLU A 34 7.23 -3.89 15.03
C GLU A 34 8.16 -5.05 14.69
N GLY A 35 9.36 -4.73 14.21
CA GLY A 35 10.41 -5.71 13.95
C GLY A 35 11.65 -5.13 13.29
N HIS A 36 11.47 -4.10 12.44
CA HIS A 36 12.55 -3.63 11.54
C HIS A 36 12.66 -2.09 11.41
N ARG A 37 12.06 -1.30 12.31
CA ARG A 37 11.96 0.18 12.20
C ARG A 37 13.28 0.88 11.86
N GLY A 38 14.39 0.52 12.50
CA GLY A 38 15.70 1.14 12.24
C GLY A 38 16.23 0.89 10.82
N GLU A 39 16.06 -0.34 10.31
CA GLU A 39 16.43 -0.72 8.95
C GLU A 39 15.54 -0.01 7.92
N LEU A 40 14.22 -0.01 8.17
CA LEU A 40 13.24 0.65 7.29
C LEU A 40 13.49 2.15 7.21
N LYS A 41 13.85 2.80 8.31
CA LYS A 41 14.16 4.23 8.33
C LYS A 41 15.41 4.57 7.53
N SER A 42 16.46 3.75 7.63
CA SER A 42 17.66 3.89 6.78
C SER A 42 17.32 3.71 5.30
N ARG A 43 16.42 2.77 5.02
CA ARG A 43 16.01 2.37 3.67
C ARG A 43 15.09 3.37 2.96
N TYR A 44 14.06 3.85 3.65
CA TYR A 44 13.00 4.68 3.07
C TYR A 44 13.13 6.16 3.43
N GLY A 45 13.94 6.50 4.45
CA GLY A 45 14.17 7.87 4.88
C GLY A 45 12.86 8.61 5.15
N LYS A 46 12.66 9.75 4.49
CA LYS A 46 11.48 10.61 4.65
C LYS A 46 10.20 10.03 4.05
N ALA A 47 10.29 9.01 3.20
CA ALA A 47 9.11 8.36 2.64
C ALA A 47 8.42 7.43 3.64
N LEU A 48 9.07 7.06 4.74
CA LEU A 48 8.52 6.17 5.75
C LEU A 48 7.50 6.88 6.66
N ILE A 49 6.34 6.25 6.81
CA ILE A 49 5.32 6.58 7.82
C ILE A 49 5.33 5.44 8.82
N GLU A 50 5.80 5.73 10.03
CA GLU A 50 5.84 4.78 11.14
C GLU A 50 4.60 4.95 12.02
N THR A 51 3.94 3.85 12.34
CA THR A 51 2.81 3.81 13.27
C THR A 51 2.75 2.47 13.99
N ASP A 52 1.87 2.35 15.00
CA ASP A 52 1.56 1.06 15.61
C ASP A 52 0.52 0.31 14.78
N ALA A 53 0.50 -1.03 14.92
CA ALA A 53 -0.43 -1.95 14.24
C ALA A 53 -1.91 -1.77 14.65
N ARG A 54 -2.21 -0.82 15.53
CA ARG A 54 -3.59 -0.55 15.96
C ARG A 54 -4.29 0.24 14.85
N LYS A 55 -5.46 -0.24 14.47
CA LYS A 55 -6.32 0.37 13.45
C LYS A 55 -6.47 1.90 13.60
N THR A 56 -6.68 2.39 14.82
CA THR A 56 -6.85 3.83 15.09
C THR A 56 -5.59 4.64 14.78
N ASP A 57 -4.41 4.06 15.00
CA ASP A 57 -3.13 4.73 14.78
C ASP A 57 -2.82 4.75 13.29
N VAL A 58 -3.05 3.64 12.58
CA VAL A 58 -2.96 3.59 11.10
C VAL A 58 -3.87 4.63 10.46
N ILE A 59 -5.14 4.70 10.88
CA ILE A 59 -6.09 5.68 10.34
C ILE A 59 -5.56 7.11 10.58
N ARG A 60 -5.11 7.41 11.80
CA ARG A 60 -4.60 8.75 12.15
C ARG A 60 -3.36 9.12 11.34
N ALA A 61 -2.41 8.19 11.24
CA ALA A 61 -1.14 8.40 10.54
C ALA A 61 -1.35 8.65 9.05
N VAL A 62 -2.33 7.98 8.43
CA VAL A 62 -2.59 8.07 6.99
C VAL A 62 -3.51 9.24 6.63
N SER A 63 -4.48 9.59 7.48
CA SER A 63 -5.49 10.62 7.17
C SER A 63 -4.90 12.02 6.99
N SER A 64 -3.76 12.34 7.61
CA SER A 64 -3.09 13.64 7.47
C SER A 64 -2.43 13.86 6.11
N TYR A 65 -2.17 12.80 5.35
CA TYR A 65 -1.43 12.87 4.09
C TYR A 65 -2.33 12.98 2.85
N GLN A 66 -3.63 12.68 3.00
CA GLN A 66 -4.63 12.73 1.92
C GLN A 66 -4.22 11.90 0.68
N PHE A 67 -3.92 10.61 0.88
CA PHE A 67 -3.56 9.72 -0.21
C PHE A 67 -4.72 9.47 -1.18
N ASP A 68 -4.43 9.45 -2.47
CA ASP A 68 -5.40 9.11 -3.52
C ASP A 68 -5.55 7.60 -3.68
N VAL A 69 -4.42 6.89 -3.55
CA VAL A 69 -4.33 5.45 -3.75
C VAL A 69 -3.48 4.81 -2.65
N ALA A 70 -3.92 3.64 -2.18
CA ALA A 70 -3.11 2.74 -1.37
C ALA A 70 -2.89 1.43 -2.11
N LEU A 71 -1.63 1.02 -2.20
CA LEU A 71 -1.18 -0.26 -2.70
C LEU A 71 -0.71 -1.11 -1.52
N ILE A 72 -1.37 -2.23 -1.28
CA ILE A 72 -1.03 -3.16 -0.22
C ILE A 72 -0.50 -4.43 -0.87
N GLU A 73 0.73 -4.80 -0.57
CA GLU A 73 1.27 -6.09 -0.96
C GLU A 73 0.94 -7.12 0.12
N GLU A 74 0.41 -8.28 -0.30
CA GLU A 74 0.13 -9.38 0.62
C GLU A 74 1.42 -9.84 1.30
N ASP A 75 1.32 -10.01 2.62
CA ASP A 75 2.33 -10.65 3.45
C ASP A 75 2.00 -12.13 3.64
N SER A 76 2.98 -12.90 4.11
CA SER A 76 2.82 -14.27 4.58
C SER A 76 1.63 -14.47 5.52
N ASP A 77 1.34 -13.47 6.37
CA ASP A 77 0.14 -13.40 7.19
C ASP A 77 -0.96 -12.58 6.48
N PHE A 78 -1.84 -13.29 5.77
CA PHE A 78 -2.94 -12.67 5.03
C PHE A 78 -3.91 -11.89 5.93
N VAL A 79 -3.98 -12.19 7.23
CA VAL A 79 -4.85 -11.49 8.19
C VAL A 79 -4.34 -10.07 8.41
N ARG A 80 -3.02 -9.88 8.49
CA ARG A 80 -2.40 -8.54 8.59
C ARG A 80 -2.75 -7.68 7.39
N THR A 81 -2.62 -8.23 6.18
CA THR A 81 -3.00 -7.55 4.94
C THR A 81 -4.47 -7.14 4.96
N ALA A 82 -5.36 -8.02 5.42
CA ALA A 82 -6.79 -7.71 5.54
C ALA A 82 -7.09 -6.59 6.55
N LEU A 83 -6.40 -6.57 7.71
CA LEU A 83 -6.55 -5.53 8.72
C LEU A 83 -6.02 -4.16 8.23
N ILE A 84 -4.92 -4.14 7.49
CA ILE A 84 -4.44 -2.92 6.83
C ILE A 84 -5.48 -2.44 5.83
N ALA A 85 -5.97 -3.31 4.94
CA ALA A 85 -6.98 -2.94 3.95
C ALA A 85 -8.22 -2.31 4.60
N GLN A 86 -8.66 -2.86 5.74
CA GLN A 86 -9.78 -2.31 6.50
C GLN A 86 -9.45 -0.92 7.06
N SER A 87 -8.28 -0.77 7.67
CA SER A 87 -7.84 0.50 8.26
C SER A 87 -7.73 1.60 7.20
N LEU A 88 -7.17 1.29 6.03
CA LEU A 88 -7.01 2.24 4.93
C LEU A 88 -8.35 2.61 4.28
N ARG A 89 -9.28 1.67 4.20
CA ARG A 89 -10.65 1.94 3.75
C ARG A 89 -11.37 2.91 4.68
N GLU A 90 -11.22 2.74 5.98
CA GLU A 90 -11.84 3.61 6.99
C GLU A 90 -11.13 4.95 7.14
N ALA A 91 -9.85 5.04 6.75
CA ALA A 91 -9.14 6.30 6.56
C ALA A 91 -9.61 7.09 5.32
N ASN A 92 -10.65 6.62 4.63
CA ASN A 92 -11.24 7.24 3.43
C ASN A 92 -10.27 7.38 2.24
N ILE A 93 -9.30 6.48 2.10
CA ILE A 93 -8.47 6.45 0.89
C ILE A 93 -9.37 6.08 -0.30
N PRO A 94 -9.43 6.91 -1.36
CA PRO A 94 -10.36 6.72 -2.47
C PRO A 94 -10.20 5.39 -3.19
N LEU A 95 -8.97 4.90 -3.31
CA LEU A 95 -8.67 3.63 -3.96
C LEU A 95 -7.70 2.79 -3.12
N VAL A 96 -8.15 1.61 -2.71
CA VAL A 96 -7.34 0.62 -1.97
C VAL A 96 -7.19 -0.62 -2.85
N ILE A 97 -5.95 -0.92 -3.21
CA ILE A 97 -5.57 -2.03 -4.07
C ILE A 97 -4.78 -3.03 -3.23
N VAL A 98 -5.22 -4.29 -3.20
CA VAL A 98 -4.44 -5.39 -2.62
C VAL A 98 -3.82 -6.22 -3.74
N LEU A 99 -2.53 -6.48 -3.63
CA LEU A 99 -1.78 -7.40 -4.48
C LEU A 99 -1.67 -8.75 -3.76
N THR A 100 -1.94 -9.83 -4.45
CA THR A 100 -1.83 -11.19 -3.91
C THR A 100 -1.39 -12.16 -5.01
N ALA A 101 -0.70 -13.23 -4.63
CA ALA A 101 -0.43 -14.34 -5.55
C ALA A 101 -1.59 -15.37 -5.59
N ASP A 102 -2.54 -15.29 -4.66
CA ASP A 102 -3.61 -16.28 -4.46
C ASP A 102 -4.98 -15.74 -4.85
N ALA A 103 -5.50 -16.20 -5.99
CA ALA A 103 -6.80 -15.82 -6.50
C ALA A 103 -7.97 -16.19 -5.56
N ASN A 104 -7.80 -17.16 -4.66
CA ASN A 104 -8.86 -17.57 -3.73
C ASN A 104 -9.14 -16.48 -2.68
N LYS A 105 -8.17 -15.60 -2.41
CA LYS A 105 -8.28 -14.53 -1.41
C LYS A 105 -8.94 -13.26 -1.92
N ILE A 106 -9.30 -13.18 -3.21
CA ILE A 106 -9.97 -12.00 -3.79
C ILE A 106 -11.22 -11.60 -3.00
N ARG A 107 -12.09 -12.57 -2.67
CA ARG A 107 -13.32 -12.30 -1.95
C ARG A 107 -13.06 -11.84 -0.52
N LEU A 108 -12.02 -12.37 0.12
CA LEU A 108 -11.60 -11.97 1.45
C LEU A 108 -11.20 -10.49 1.44
N TYR A 109 -10.23 -10.11 0.61
CA TYR A 109 -9.71 -8.74 0.60
C TYR A 109 -10.75 -7.70 0.19
N ARG A 110 -11.64 -8.01 -0.74
CA ARG A 110 -12.77 -7.11 -1.06
C ARG A 110 -13.68 -6.88 0.14
N ARG A 111 -13.99 -7.92 0.92
CA ARG A 111 -14.79 -7.80 2.15
C ARG A 111 -14.05 -7.03 3.24
N SER A 112 -12.73 -7.09 3.24
CA SER A 112 -11.86 -6.34 4.15
C SER A 112 -11.60 -4.90 3.72
N GLY A 113 -12.22 -4.40 2.64
CA GLY A 113 -12.14 -2.98 2.26
C GLY A 113 -11.30 -2.68 1.01
N ALA A 114 -10.71 -3.69 0.38
CA ALA A 114 -10.03 -3.49 -0.91
C ALA A 114 -11.06 -3.16 -2.02
N HIS A 115 -10.83 -2.07 -2.73
CA HIS A 115 -11.60 -1.68 -3.90
C HIS A 115 -11.23 -2.52 -5.13
N ARG A 116 -9.95 -2.88 -5.21
CA ARG A 116 -9.39 -3.74 -6.26
C ARG A 116 -8.49 -4.78 -5.60
N VAL A 117 -8.50 -5.97 -6.16
CA VAL A 117 -7.56 -7.02 -5.84
C VAL A 117 -6.93 -7.43 -7.15
N ILE A 118 -5.60 -7.42 -7.20
CA ILE A 118 -4.83 -7.79 -8.38
C ILE A 118 -4.07 -9.06 -8.02
N VAL A 119 -4.28 -10.08 -8.83
CA VAL A 119 -3.52 -11.32 -8.72
C VAL A 119 -2.33 -11.21 -9.64
N ALA A 120 -1.13 -11.26 -9.07
CA ALA A 120 0.13 -11.16 -9.78
C ALA A 120 1.17 -12.06 -9.12
N ARG A 121 2.08 -12.59 -9.92
CA ARG A 121 3.12 -13.52 -9.45
C ARG A 121 4.35 -12.80 -8.92
N ASP A 122 4.60 -11.60 -9.42
CA ASP A 122 5.75 -10.79 -9.06
C ASP A 122 5.44 -9.29 -9.08
N CYS A 123 6.39 -8.52 -8.55
CA CYS A 123 6.31 -7.06 -8.43
C CYS A 123 6.17 -6.37 -9.80
N SER A 124 6.81 -6.89 -10.84
CA SER A 124 6.79 -6.27 -12.16
C SER A 124 5.43 -6.43 -12.83
N GLU A 125 4.87 -7.64 -12.82
CA GLU A 125 3.51 -7.90 -13.28
C GLU A 125 2.49 -7.06 -12.49
N ALA A 126 2.60 -7.06 -11.15
CA ALA A 126 1.73 -6.30 -10.28
C ALA A 126 1.76 -4.80 -10.62
N TRP A 127 2.95 -4.25 -10.81
CA TRP A 127 3.14 -2.84 -11.17
C TRP A 127 2.47 -2.50 -12.50
N THR A 128 2.72 -3.28 -13.55
CA THR A 128 2.11 -3.06 -14.88
C THR A 128 0.58 -3.09 -14.81
N LEU A 129 0.00 -4.02 -14.04
CA LEU A 129 -1.46 -4.10 -13.85
C LEU A 129 -2.01 -2.93 -13.02
N CYS A 130 -1.21 -2.39 -12.11
CA CYS A 130 -1.55 -1.26 -11.26
C CYS A 130 -1.46 0.10 -11.96
N GLN A 131 -0.51 0.29 -12.87
CA GLN A 131 -0.17 1.60 -13.46
C GLN A 131 -1.38 2.36 -14.00
N ARG A 132 -2.34 1.66 -14.63
CA ARG A 132 -3.59 2.25 -15.14
C ARG A 132 -4.43 2.96 -14.08
N TYR A 133 -4.30 2.58 -12.81
CA TYR A 133 -5.01 3.20 -11.69
C TYR A 133 -4.29 4.43 -11.12
N PHE A 134 -2.99 4.56 -11.38
CA PHE A 134 -2.21 5.73 -10.95
C PHE A 134 -2.31 6.85 -11.99
N VAL A 135 -2.26 6.50 -13.28
CA VAL A 135 -2.25 7.46 -14.40
C VAL A 135 -3.63 8.09 -14.64
N ALA A 136 -4.72 7.36 -14.36
CA ALA A 136 -6.09 7.90 -14.49
C ALA A 136 -6.40 9.05 -13.51
N ASN A 137 -5.53 9.30 -12.53
CA ASN A 137 -5.65 10.37 -11.54
C ASN A 137 -4.59 11.48 -11.70
N LEU A 138 -3.82 11.47 -12.78
CA LEU A 138 -2.90 12.56 -13.11
C LEU A 138 -3.70 13.68 -13.81
N PRO A 139 -3.60 14.95 -13.37
CA PRO A 139 -4.18 16.06 -14.13
C PRO A 139 -3.54 16.11 -15.52
N ALA A 140 -4.38 16.37 -16.53
CA ALA A 140 -3.98 16.55 -17.92
C ALA A 140 -2.99 17.70 -18.11
#